data_AF-A0A1I7X262-F1
#
_entry.id   AF-A0A1I7X262-F1
#
_cell.length_a   1.000
_cell.length_b   1.000
_cell.length_c   1.000
_cell.angle_alpha   90.00
_cell.angle_beta   90.00
_cell.angle_gamma   90.00
#
_symmetry.space_group_name_H-M   'P 1'
#
loop_
_entity.id
_entity.type
_entity.pdbx_description
1 polymer ?
#
loop_
_entity_poly.entity_id
_entity_poly.type
_entity_poly.pdbx_seq_one_letter_code
_entity_poly.pdbx_strand_id
1 'polypeptide(L)'
;MDFLTAWNLVDASLVVVLFVFSCSTFDTKIDTSITLTTNNHKSVNETLVLSPGHIAHWNNISINTVSTSLPNIPILGYSFLRNIHSNQIRLLTVNPAGQPQAGMIGQLQCKSKLDAERSNCIFVPNVCKCHPTEDTVNCHCSTFNHSRLFKENDYTLPLSPGNINLRTDKKDIIKGEVTSSTSIKLLITANNVRVFTKRYDSSCNAATSPFFG
;
A
#
# COMPACT_ATOMS: atom_id res chain seq x y z
N MET A 1 6.90 14.21 -9.30
CA MET A 1 8.08 14.91 -8.77
C MET A 1 8.09 14.54 -7.30
N ASP A 2 8.66 13.38 -7.02
CA ASP A 2 8.24 12.56 -5.88
C ASP A 2 9.27 12.69 -4.75
N PHE A 3 8.84 13.30 -3.65
CA PHE A 3 9.62 13.35 -2.42
C PHE A 3 9.50 12.01 -1.69
N LEU A 4 10.28 11.02 -2.13
CA LEU A 4 10.52 9.78 -1.37
C LEU A 4 11.50 10.10 -0.24
N THR A 5 11.00 10.10 0.99
CA THR A 5 11.85 10.06 2.19
C THR A 5 12.20 8.59 2.45
N ALA A 6 13.43 8.20 2.12
CA ALA A 6 13.90 6.84 2.21
C ALA A 6 15.22 6.76 2.99
N TRP A 7 15.33 5.79 3.91
CA TRP A 7 16.55 5.47 4.66
C TRP A 7 16.55 4.01 5.11
N ASN A 8 17.74 3.54 5.50
CA ASN A 8 18.03 2.17 5.88
C ASN A 8 18.23 2.05 7.40
N LEU A 9 17.83 0.92 7.98
CA LEU A 9 18.12 0.55 9.37
C LEU A 9 19.11 -0.61 9.43
N VAL A 10 19.97 -0.64 10.45
CA VAL A 10 21.01 -1.68 10.63
C VAL A 10 20.94 -2.28 12.04
N ASP A 11 21.07 -3.60 12.14
CA ASP A 11 21.35 -4.34 13.38
C ASP A 11 22.80 -4.84 13.35
N ALA A 12 23.49 -4.75 14.50
CA ALA A 12 24.89 -5.11 14.67
C ALA A 12 25.13 -6.61 14.95
N SER A 13 24.09 -7.42 15.22
CA SER A 13 24.26 -8.86 15.52
C SER A 13 23.95 -9.80 14.33
N LEU A 14 23.23 -9.30 13.34
CA LEU A 14 23.07 -9.85 11.99
C LEU A 14 22.76 -8.62 11.14
N VAL A 15 23.51 -8.35 10.06
CA VAL A 15 23.31 -7.13 9.25
C VAL A 15 22.00 -7.24 8.47
N VAL A 16 20.87 -7.00 9.15
CA VAL A 16 19.55 -6.95 8.55
C VAL A 16 19.30 -5.51 8.15
N VAL A 17 19.39 -5.25 6.84
CA VAL A 17 19.09 -3.93 6.30
C VAL A 17 17.60 -3.81 5.99
N LEU A 18 16.94 -2.85 6.62
CA LEU A 18 15.52 -2.57 6.42
C LEU A 18 15.33 -1.23 5.73
N PHE A 19 14.51 -1.20 4.70
CA PHE A 19 14.20 -0.01 3.93
C PHE A 19 12.86 0.57 4.37
N VAL A 20 12.88 1.81 4.85
CA VAL A 20 11.67 2.54 5.26
C VAL A 20 11.22 3.41 4.10
N PHE A 21 9.92 3.39 3.80
CA PHE A 21 9.32 4.24 2.77
C PHE A 21 7.85 4.53 3.07
N SER A 22 7.32 5.58 2.43
CA SER A 22 5.91 5.94 2.45
C SER A 22 5.44 6.24 1.03
N CYS A 23 4.13 6.15 0.81
CA CYS A 23 3.51 6.51 -0.47
C CYS A 23 2.79 7.85 -0.32
N SER A 24 3.33 8.90 -0.93
CA SER A 24 2.74 10.24 -0.91
C SER A 24 1.43 10.33 -1.68
N THR A 25 1.24 9.46 -2.67
CA THR A 25 0.03 9.38 -3.51
C THR A 25 -0.28 7.94 -3.89
N PHE A 26 -1.56 7.68 -4.21
CA PHE A 26 -2.01 6.43 -4.81
C PHE A 26 -2.87 6.75 -6.03
N ASP A 27 -2.50 6.17 -7.18
CA ASP A 27 -3.27 6.31 -8.40
C ASP A 27 -4.50 5.40 -8.36
N THR A 28 -5.69 5.99 -8.47
CA THR A 28 -6.95 5.23 -8.45
C THR A 28 -7.18 4.58 -9.82
N LYS A 29 -7.40 3.27 -9.82
CA LYS A 29 -7.78 2.49 -11.00
C LYS A 29 -9.09 1.76 -10.74
N ILE A 30 -9.94 1.71 -11.74
CA ILE A 30 -11.25 1.06 -11.68
C ILE A 30 -11.28 -0.03 -12.74
N ASP A 31 -11.26 -1.28 -12.31
CA ASP A 31 -11.41 -2.42 -13.20
C ASP A 31 -12.89 -2.59 -13.56
N THR A 32 -13.24 -2.39 -14.83
CA THR A 32 -14.62 -2.40 -15.32
C THR A 32 -14.78 -3.45 -16.41
N SER A 33 -15.84 -4.27 -16.35
CA SER A 33 -16.22 -5.17 -17.45
C SER A 33 -17.44 -4.60 -18.16
N ILE A 34 -17.35 -4.44 -19.48
CA ILE A 34 -18.43 -3.92 -20.32
C ILE A 34 -18.80 -4.99 -21.33
N THR A 35 -20.11 -5.26 -21.43
CA THR A 35 -20.66 -6.16 -22.43
C THR A 35 -21.51 -5.39 -23.42
N LEU A 36 -21.19 -5.50 -24.71
CA LEU A 36 -21.98 -4.99 -25.81
C LEU A 36 -22.76 -6.12 -26.45
N THR A 37 -24.08 -6.04 -26.39
CA THR A 37 -25.00 -6.96 -27.06
C THR A 37 -25.70 -6.24 -28.19
N THR A 38 -25.58 -6.75 -29.41
CA THR A 38 -26.29 -6.21 -30.59
C THR A 38 -27.32 -7.23 -31.07
N ASN A 39 -28.42 -6.76 -31.67
CA ASN A 39 -29.58 -7.60 -32.00
C ASN A 39 -29.25 -8.82 -32.88
N ASN A 40 -28.13 -8.82 -33.61
CA ASN A 40 -27.75 -9.88 -34.56
C ASN A 40 -26.30 -10.41 -34.41
N HIS A 41 -25.53 -9.96 -33.41
CA HIS A 41 -24.18 -10.50 -33.18
C HIS A 41 -24.01 -11.06 -31.77
N LYS A 42 -23.03 -11.97 -31.61
CA LYS A 42 -22.59 -12.45 -30.31
C LYS A 42 -22.24 -11.26 -29.40
N SER A 43 -22.65 -11.36 -28.13
CA SER A 43 -22.24 -10.42 -27.10
C SER A 43 -20.71 -10.38 -27.02
N VAL A 44 -20.14 -9.18 -27.12
CA VAL A 44 -18.70 -8.98 -26.94
C VAL A 44 -18.48 -8.40 -25.55
N ASN A 45 -17.63 -9.05 -24.76
CA ASN A 45 -17.23 -8.57 -23.44
C ASN A 45 -15.79 -8.08 -23.52
N GLU A 46 -15.52 -6.94 -22.90
CA GLU A 46 -14.18 -6.39 -22.73
C GLU A 46 -13.98 -5.93 -21.29
N THR A 47 -12.77 -6.13 -20.76
CA THR A 47 -12.35 -5.55 -19.48
C THR A 47 -11.52 -4.31 -19.75
N LEU A 48 -11.97 -3.16 -19.24
CA LEU A 48 -11.28 -1.88 -19.34
C LEU A 48 -10.83 -1.42 -17.95
N VAL A 49 -9.63 -0.85 -17.89
CA VAL A 49 -9.13 -0.17 -16.70
C VAL A 49 -9.39 1.32 -16.87
N LEU A 50 -10.28 1.87 -16.06
CA LEU A 50 -10.56 3.30 -16.05
C LEU A 50 -9.66 4.00 -15.03
N SER A 51 -9.30 5.24 -15.32
CA SER A 51 -8.55 6.10 -14.39
C SER A 51 -9.13 7.51 -14.44
N PRO A 52 -9.31 8.19 -13.30
CA PRO A 52 -9.77 9.57 -13.27
C PRO A 52 -8.92 10.47 -14.18
N GLY A 53 -9.57 11.34 -14.96
CA GLY A 53 -8.89 12.25 -15.90
C GLY A 53 -8.49 11.62 -17.24
N HIS A 54 -8.73 10.31 -17.44
CA HIS A 54 -8.46 9.63 -18.70
C HIS A 54 -9.73 9.04 -19.31
N ILE A 55 -9.88 9.20 -20.63
CA ILE A 55 -10.98 8.63 -21.40
C ILE A 55 -10.53 7.28 -21.95
N ALA A 56 -11.23 6.21 -21.59
CA ALA A 56 -11.05 4.91 -22.18
C ALA A 56 -11.91 4.79 -23.44
N HIS A 57 -11.31 4.30 -24.52
CA HIS A 57 -12.00 4.07 -25.79
C HIS A 57 -12.08 2.58 -26.08
N TRP A 58 -13.26 2.11 -26.44
CA TRP A 58 -13.49 0.75 -26.89
C TRP A 58 -14.57 0.74 -27.97
N ASN A 59 -14.20 0.30 -29.18
CA ASN A 59 -15.05 0.38 -30.37
C ASN A 59 -15.57 1.82 -30.59
N ASN A 60 -16.89 1.98 -30.64
CA ASN A 60 -17.59 3.26 -30.77
C ASN A 60 -18.03 3.85 -29.43
N ILE A 61 -17.55 3.29 -28.31
CA ILE A 61 -17.89 3.71 -26.96
C ILE A 61 -16.66 4.38 -26.32
N SER A 62 -16.88 5.56 -25.74
CA SER A 62 -15.91 6.29 -24.94
C SER A 62 -16.43 6.40 -23.52
N ILE A 63 -15.59 6.06 -22.55
CA ILE A 63 -15.97 6.01 -21.14
C ILE A 63 -15.01 6.89 -20.37
N ASN A 64 -15.56 7.88 -19.68
CA ASN A 64 -14.82 8.80 -18.84
C ASN A 64 -15.28 8.68 -17.38
N THR A 65 -14.32 8.71 -16.46
CA THR A 65 -14.60 8.74 -15.03
C THR A 65 -14.74 10.19 -14.58
N VAL A 66 -15.97 10.64 -14.33
CA VAL A 66 -16.28 12.02 -13.97
C VAL A 66 -15.95 12.31 -12.51
N SER A 67 -16.27 11.36 -11.63
CA SER A 67 -15.98 11.48 -10.20
C SER A 67 -15.93 10.12 -9.52
N THR A 68 -15.07 9.99 -8.52
CA THR A 68 -14.98 8.84 -7.62
C THR A 68 -15.14 9.33 -6.18
N SER A 69 -15.98 8.65 -5.41
CA SER A 69 -16.06 8.81 -3.96
C SER A 69 -15.56 7.52 -3.32
N LEU A 70 -14.34 7.61 -2.79
CA LEU A 70 -13.74 6.54 -2.00
C LEU A 70 -14.06 6.78 -0.51
N PRO A 71 -14.24 5.73 0.29
CA PRO A 71 -14.28 5.85 1.74
C PRO A 71 -13.01 6.53 2.27
N ASN A 72 -13.04 7.04 3.49
CA ASN A 72 -11.85 7.57 4.14
C ASN A 72 -10.87 6.41 4.42
N ILE A 73 -9.81 6.31 3.61
CA ILE A 73 -8.79 5.28 3.72
C ILE A 73 -7.50 5.97 4.17
N PRO A 74 -7.01 5.72 5.40
CA PRO A 74 -5.79 6.35 5.90
C PRO A 74 -4.50 5.78 5.27
N ILE A 75 -4.57 5.20 4.06
CA ILE A 75 -3.44 4.54 3.38
C ILE A 75 -2.28 5.50 3.11
N LEU A 76 -2.56 6.80 2.92
CA LEU A 76 -1.55 7.84 2.75
C LEU A 76 -0.74 8.11 4.03
N GLY A 77 -1.30 7.80 5.20
CA GLY A 77 -0.63 7.97 6.48
C GLY A 77 0.29 6.81 6.87
N TYR A 78 0.33 5.76 6.06
CA TYR A 78 1.07 4.54 6.38
C TYR A 78 2.54 4.62 5.96
N SER A 79 3.40 4.18 6.87
CA SER A 79 4.82 3.92 6.61
C SER A 79 5.05 2.42 6.49
N PHE A 80 5.87 2.04 5.52
CA PHE A 80 6.18 0.67 5.20
C PHE A 80 7.64 0.38 5.49
N LEU A 81 7.87 -0.82 5.99
CA LEU A 81 9.17 -1.37 6.29
C LEU A 81 9.41 -2.59 5.41
N ARG A 82 10.39 -2.52 4.52
CA ARG A 82 10.78 -3.61 3.63
C ARG A 82 12.08 -4.24 4.09
N ASN A 83 12.10 -5.57 4.21
CA ASN A 83 13.35 -6.30 4.37
C ASN A 83 14.05 -6.42 3.01
N ILE A 84 15.31 -5.97 2.91
CA ILE A 84 16.04 -5.98 1.62
C ILE A 84 16.33 -7.41 1.14
N HIS A 85 16.46 -8.39 2.04
CA HIS A 85 16.78 -9.76 1.68
C HIS A 85 15.54 -10.59 1.34
N SER A 86 14.51 -10.56 2.20
CA SER A 86 13.29 -11.34 1.97
C SER A 86 12.24 -10.63 1.12
N ASN A 87 12.42 -9.34 0.85
CA ASN A 87 11.47 -8.45 0.18
C ASN A 87 10.08 -8.40 0.86
N GLN A 88 9.98 -8.89 2.10
CA GLN A 88 8.76 -8.81 2.89
C GLN A 88 8.52 -7.37 3.30
N ILE A 89 7.27 -6.93 3.20
CA ILE A 89 6.85 -5.57 3.53
C ILE A 89 5.88 -5.64 4.71
N ARG A 90 6.11 -4.81 5.72
CA ARG A 90 5.27 -4.67 6.89
C ARG A 90 4.83 -3.22 7.06
N LEU A 91 3.61 -3.04 7.54
CA LEU A 91 3.11 -1.74 7.99
C LEU A 91 3.70 -1.43 9.37
N LEU A 92 4.42 -0.32 9.51
CA LEU A 92 4.97 0.10 10.79
C LEU A 92 5.28 1.59 10.80
N THR A 93 4.81 2.29 11.83
CA THR A 93 5.24 3.67 12.10
C THR A 93 6.64 3.63 12.70
N VAL A 94 7.58 4.27 12.02
CA VAL A 94 8.96 4.44 12.51
C VAL A 94 9.24 5.91 12.76
N ASN A 95 10.30 6.19 13.51
CA ASN A 95 10.70 7.56 13.76
C ASN A 95 11.11 8.26 12.44
N PRO A 96 10.85 9.58 12.34
CA PRO A 96 11.26 10.36 11.17
C PRO A 96 12.76 10.27 10.89
N ALA A 97 13.15 10.56 9.65
CA ALA A 97 14.54 10.71 9.27
C ALA A 97 15.24 11.70 10.19
N GLY A 98 16.49 11.41 10.52
CA GLY A 98 17.28 12.36 11.29
C GLY A 98 17.00 12.31 12.79
N GLN A 99 15.98 11.54 13.22
CA GLN A 99 15.52 11.48 14.60
C GLN A 99 15.60 10.03 15.12
N PRO A 100 16.80 9.46 15.24
CA PRO A 100 16.96 8.13 15.82
C PRO A 100 16.50 8.13 17.28
N GLN A 101 16.05 6.98 17.77
CA GLN A 101 15.67 6.79 19.17
C GLN A 101 16.25 5.49 19.71
N ALA A 102 16.86 5.56 20.89
CA ALA A 102 17.45 4.41 21.58
C ALA A 102 16.38 3.37 21.94
N GLY A 103 16.67 2.09 21.70
CA GLY A 103 15.80 0.96 22.04
C GLY A 103 14.56 0.79 21.15
N MET A 104 14.41 1.60 20.09
CA MET A 104 13.32 1.49 19.13
C MET A 104 13.81 1.13 17.74
N ILE A 105 12.90 0.67 16.89
CA ILE A 105 13.16 0.59 15.47
C ILE A 105 13.48 2.00 14.95
N GLY A 106 14.56 2.15 14.17
CA GLY A 106 15.05 3.49 13.85
C GLY A 106 16.20 3.99 14.72
N GLN A 107 16.73 3.20 15.66
CA GLN A 107 17.90 3.59 16.47
C GLN A 107 19.12 3.90 15.60
N LEU A 108 19.33 3.14 14.53
CA LEU A 108 20.37 3.35 13.52
C LEU A 108 19.68 3.70 12.21
N GLN A 109 19.88 4.91 11.69
CA GLN A 109 19.32 5.34 10.40
C GLN A 109 20.44 5.69 9.43
N CYS A 110 20.38 5.19 8.21
CA CYS A 110 21.44 5.33 7.22
C CYS A 110 20.84 5.85 5.90
N LYS A 111 21.53 6.74 5.20
CA LYS A 111 21.00 7.36 3.97
C LYS A 111 20.90 6.37 2.81
N SER A 112 21.79 5.38 2.76
CA SER A 112 21.87 4.39 1.69
C SER A 112 22.12 2.98 2.22
N LYS A 113 21.88 1.98 1.37
CA LYS A 113 22.19 0.58 1.68
C LYS A 113 23.70 0.40 1.92
N LEU A 114 24.52 1.09 1.12
CA LEU A 114 25.97 1.08 1.28
C LEU A 114 26.40 1.68 2.62
N ASP A 115 25.77 2.77 3.05
CA ASP A 115 26.02 3.36 4.37
C ASP A 115 25.61 2.40 5.48
N ALA A 116 24.49 1.70 5.31
CA ALA A 116 24.05 0.67 6.24
C ALA A 116 25.06 -0.47 6.36
N GLU A 117 25.53 -1.01 5.24
CA GLU A 117 26.55 -2.07 5.21
C GLU A 117 27.89 -1.63 5.81
N ARG A 118 28.24 -0.34 5.65
CA ARG A 118 29.46 0.27 6.22
C ARG A 118 29.28 0.85 7.62
N SER A 119 28.10 0.69 8.22
CA SER A 119 27.75 1.29 9.52
C SER A 119 27.93 2.82 9.58
N ASN A 120 27.81 3.51 8.45
CA ASN A 120 27.85 4.97 8.34
C ASN A 120 26.45 5.58 8.59
N CYS A 121 25.94 5.36 9.79
CA CYS A 121 24.56 5.68 10.17
C CYS A 121 24.51 6.72 11.28
N ILE A 122 23.42 7.48 11.34
CA ILE A 122 23.13 8.35 12.48
C ILE A 122 22.48 7.52 13.60
N PHE A 123 22.80 7.85 14.85
CA PHE A 123 22.24 7.24 16.05
C PHE A 123 22.24 8.24 17.20
N VAL A 124 21.49 7.94 18.26
CA VAL A 124 21.41 8.80 19.45
C VAL A 124 22.74 8.76 20.21
N PRO A 125 23.34 9.90 20.58
CA PRO A 125 24.50 9.93 21.46
C PRO A 125 24.22 9.17 22.76
N ASN A 126 25.22 8.47 23.30
CA ASN A 126 25.11 7.65 24.53
C ASN A 126 24.13 6.46 24.44
N VAL A 127 23.82 5.96 23.23
CA VAL A 127 23.12 4.68 23.03
C VAL A 127 23.84 3.52 23.71
N CYS A 128 25.16 3.60 23.80
CA CYS A 128 26.02 2.68 24.52
C CYS A 128 26.57 3.34 25.77
N LYS A 129 26.45 2.65 26.91
CA LYS A 129 27.11 3.01 28.16
C LYS A 129 28.27 2.07 28.37
N CYS A 130 29.48 2.63 28.38
CA CYS A 130 30.70 1.88 28.62
C CYS A 130 31.18 2.14 30.04
N HIS A 131 31.43 1.05 30.77
CA HIS A 131 31.99 1.09 32.10
C HIS A 131 33.38 0.44 32.07
N PRO A 132 34.43 1.15 32.53
CA PRO A 132 35.72 0.53 32.71
C PRO A 132 35.65 -0.48 33.87
N THR A 133 36.15 -1.67 33.62
CA THR A 133 36.46 -2.73 34.59
C THR A 133 37.99 -2.90 34.63
N GLU A 134 38.54 -3.50 35.68
CA GLU A 134 39.99 -3.46 36.00
C GLU A 134 40.93 -3.58 34.78
N ASP A 135 40.72 -4.57 33.91
CA ASP A 135 41.52 -4.77 32.69
C ASP A 135 40.71 -4.69 31.39
N THR A 136 39.43 -4.33 31.45
CA THR A 136 38.51 -4.41 30.30
C THR A 136 37.55 -3.23 30.25
N VAL A 137 36.98 -2.95 29.08
CA VAL A 137 35.87 -1.99 28.97
C VAL A 137 34.64 -2.76 28.55
N ASN A 138 33.60 -2.72 29.38
CA ASN A 138 32.32 -3.34 29.07
C ASN A 138 31.32 -2.28 28.60
N CYS A 139 30.84 -2.41 27.36
CA CYS A 139 29.86 -1.50 26.76
C CYS A 139 28.51 -2.19 26.65
N HIS A 140 27.50 -1.62 27.30
CA HIS A 140 26.11 -2.03 27.16
C HIS A 140 25.36 -1.02 26.29
N CYS A 141 24.88 -1.48 25.14
CA CYS A 141 24.09 -0.69 24.21
C CYS A 141 22.61 -1.04 24.34
N SER A 142 21.73 -0.05 24.23
CA SER A 142 20.33 -0.35 23.93
C SER A 142 20.26 -0.99 22.55
N THR A 143 19.48 -2.06 22.41
CA THR A 143 19.26 -2.73 21.12
C THR A 143 17.77 -2.94 20.91
N PHE A 144 17.36 -2.96 19.65
CA PHE A 144 16.02 -3.35 19.26
C PHE A 144 16.09 -4.75 18.64
N ASN A 145 15.24 -5.68 19.06
CA ASN A 145 15.26 -7.04 18.53
C ASN A 145 14.48 -7.13 17.21
N HIS A 146 15.20 -7.06 16.09
CA HIS A 146 14.62 -7.14 14.75
C HIS A 146 14.08 -8.54 14.39
N SER A 147 14.50 -9.58 15.10
CA SER A 147 14.17 -10.98 14.76
C SER A 147 12.68 -11.29 14.81
N ARG A 148 11.87 -10.48 15.51
CA ARG A 148 10.41 -10.68 15.62
C ARG A 148 9.61 -9.91 14.58
N LEU A 149 10.19 -8.87 13.96
CA LEU A 149 9.47 -7.95 13.06
C LEU A 149 8.77 -8.64 11.89
N PHE A 150 9.35 -9.71 11.35
CA PHE A 150 8.78 -10.45 10.22
C PHE A 150 8.41 -11.90 10.56
N LYS A 151 8.58 -12.31 11.83
CA LYS A 151 8.12 -13.63 12.31
C LYS A 151 6.63 -13.59 12.66
N GLU A 152 6.16 -12.45 13.14
CA GLU A 152 4.75 -12.19 13.37
C GLU A 152 4.12 -11.73 12.05
N ASN A 153 3.09 -12.44 11.60
CA ASN A 153 2.33 -12.07 10.39
C ASN A 153 1.48 -10.82 10.61
N ASP A 154 1.30 -10.40 11.87
CA ASP A 154 0.60 -9.18 12.22
C ASP A 154 1.26 -8.00 11.51
N TYR A 155 0.46 -7.28 10.73
CA TYR A 155 0.87 -6.11 9.94
C TYR A 155 1.80 -6.39 8.74
N THR A 156 2.17 -7.64 8.47
CA THR A 156 2.92 -8.01 7.25
C THR A 156 1.96 -8.09 6.06
N LEU A 157 2.37 -7.59 4.89
CA LEU A 157 1.56 -7.70 3.67
C LEU A 157 1.53 -9.16 3.17
N PRO A 158 0.38 -9.66 2.67
CA PRO A 158 -0.89 -8.95 2.48
C PRO A 158 -1.65 -8.72 3.80
N LEU A 159 -2.28 -7.55 3.93
CA LEU A 159 -3.00 -7.11 5.14
C LEU A 159 -4.31 -6.41 4.77
N SER A 160 -5.37 -6.61 5.56
CA SER A 160 -6.67 -5.95 5.36
C SER A 160 -7.02 -4.96 6.48
N PRO A 161 -6.38 -3.78 6.57
CA PRO A 161 -6.72 -2.82 7.62
C PRO A 161 -8.05 -2.11 7.30
N GLY A 162 -9.13 -2.50 7.98
CA GLY A 162 -10.46 -1.91 7.78
C GLY A 162 -11.03 -2.27 6.40
N ASN A 163 -11.36 -1.26 5.59
CA ASN A 163 -12.03 -1.44 4.29
C ASN A 163 -11.07 -1.46 3.08
N ILE A 164 -9.80 -1.80 3.30
CA ILE A 164 -8.81 -1.92 2.24
C ILE A 164 -7.98 -3.19 2.40
N ASN A 165 -7.75 -3.89 1.30
CA ASN A 165 -6.81 -5.00 1.22
C ASN A 165 -5.51 -4.49 0.59
N LEU A 166 -4.48 -4.37 1.41
CA LEU A 166 -3.13 -4.01 0.98
C LEU A 166 -2.38 -5.25 0.53
N ARG A 167 -1.78 -5.18 -0.65
CA ARG A 167 -0.98 -6.25 -1.23
C ARG A 167 0.16 -5.68 -2.06
N THR A 168 1.16 -6.50 -2.29
CA THR A 168 2.25 -6.19 -3.21
C THR A 168 1.99 -6.90 -4.52
N ASP A 169 2.12 -6.20 -5.64
CA ASP A 169 2.08 -6.82 -6.96
C ASP A 169 3.43 -7.47 -7.32
N LYS A 170 3.49 -8.25 -8.40
CA LYS A 170 4.70 -8.92 -8.91
C LYS A 170 5.88 -7.99 -9.21
N LYS A 171 5.63 -6.68 -9.29
CA LYS A 171 6.62 -5.62 -9.53
C LYS A 171 6.99 -4.85 -8.25
N ASP A 172 6.68 -5.38 -7.08
CA ASP A 172 6.92 -4.74 -5.78
C ASP A 172 6.22 -3.40 -5.54
N ILE A 173 5.12 -3.17 -6.27
CA ILE A 173 4.27 -2.00 -6.14
C ILE A 173 3.17 -2.32 -5.11
N ILE A 174 3.01 -1.44 -4.13
CA ILE A 174 1.92 -1.54 -3.15
C ILE A 174 0.61 -1.17 -3.84
N LYS A 175 -0.38 -2.05 -3.74
CA LYS A 175 -1.74 -1.84 -4.20
C LYS A 175 -2.69 -1.97 -3.03
N GLY A 176 -3.69 -1.10 -3.00
CA GLY A 176 -4.81 -1.19 -2.08
C GLY A 176 -6.10 -1.46 -2.85
N GLU A 177 -6.78 -2.55 -2.52
CA GLU A 177 -8.10 -2.86 -3.06
C GLU A 177 -9.17 -2.45 -2.04
N VAL A 178 -10.04 -1.52 -2.43
CA VAL A 178 -11.11 -1.03 -1.58
C VAL A 178 -12.25 -2.05 -1.55
N THR A 179 -12.59 -2.56 -0.36
CA THR A 179 -13.61 -3.61 -0.18
C THR A 179 -14.98 -3.07 0.21
N SER A 180 -15.08 -1.80 0.63
CA SER A 180 -16.34 -1.17 0.95
C SER A 180 -17.03 -0.54 -0.26
N SER A 181 -18.29 -0.15 -0.08
CA SER A 181 -19.05 0.59 -1.09
C SER A 181 -18.33 1.86 -1.54
N THR A 182 -18.14 2.01 -2.85
CA THR A 182 -17.63 3.21 -3.50
C THR A 182 -18.69 3.75 -4.46
N SER A 183 -18.69 5.06 -4.71
CA SER A 183 -19.57 5.66 -5.72
C SER A 183 -18.74 6.17 -6.88
N ILE A 184 -19.06 5.74 -8.09
CA ILE A 184 -18.34 6.09 -9.32
C ILE A 184 -19.35 6.67 -10.31
N LYS A 185 -19.08 7.87 -10.82
CA LYS A 185 -19.88 8.49 -11.88
C LYS A 185 -19.13 8.36 -13.20
N LEU A 186 -19.73 7.62 -14.12
CA LEU A 186 -19.21 7.43 -15.48
C LEU A 186 -19.99 8.27 -16.47
N LEU A 187 -19.28 8.87 -17.43
CA LEU A 187 -19.84 9.44 -18.64
C LEU A 187 -19.55 8.48 -19.78
N ILE A 188 -20.60 7.94 -20.39
CA ILE A 188 -20.51 7.00 -21.51
C ILE A 188 -21.03 7.72 -22.75
N THR A 189 -20.17 7.84 -23.76
CA THR A 189 -20.50 8.40 -25.06
C THR A 189 -20.41 7.28 -26.08
N ALA A 190 -21.51 6.99 -26.77
CA ALA A 190 -21.53 5.98 -27.81
C ALA A 190 -21.90 6.64 -29.15
N ASN A 191 -21.04 6.46 -30.15
CA ASN A 191 -21.21 7.06 -31.46
C ASN A 191 -21.95 6.10 -32.39
N ASN A 192 -22.84 6.64 -33.22
CA ASN A 192 -23.62 5.87 -34.19
C ASN A 192 -24.44 4.71 -33.58
N VAL A 193 -24.97 4.90 -32.37
CA VAL A 193 -25.91 3.96 -31.73
C VAL A 193 -27.26 4.62 -31.52
N ARG A 194 -28.32 3.81 -31.63
CA ARG A 194 -29.65 4.19 -31.17
C ARG A 194 -29.89 3.56 -29.80
N VAL A 195 -30.09 4.41 -28.79
CA VAL A 195 -30.40 3.97 -27.44
C VAL A 195 -31.88 3.66 -27.38
N PHE A 196 -32.22 2.40 -27.07
CA PHE A 196 -33.59 1.98 -26.78
C PHE A 196 -33.67 1.60 -25.31
N THR A 197 -34.47 2.33 -24.54
CA THR A 197 -34.75 1.96 -23.15
C THR A 197 -35.87 0.93 -23.14
N LYS A 198 -35.53 -0.34 -22.95
CA LYS A 198 -36.53 -1.39 -22.72
C LYS A 198 -36.74 -1.53 -21.21
N ARG A 199 -37.88 -1.05 -20.72
CA ARG A 199 -38.29 -1.25 -19.32
C ARG A 199 -38.65 -2.72 -19.14
N TYR A 200 -37.86 -3.44 -18.36
CA TYR A 200 -38.22 -4.77 -17.90
C TYR A 200 -38.87 -4.61 -16.52
N ASP A 201 -40.12 -5.03 -16.39
CA ASP A 201 -40.77 -5.16 -15.08
C ASP A 201 -40.24 -6.43 -14.40
N SER A 202 -39.06 -6.34 -13.79
CA SER A 202 -38.52 -7.39 -12.94
C SER A 202 -39.04 -7.22 -11.52
N SER A 203 -39.72 -8.24 -10.97
CA SER A 203 -39.99 -8.31 -9.54
C SER A 203 -38.73 -8.74 -8.81
N CYS A 204 -38.34 -7.97 -7.79
CA CYS A 204 -37.25 -8.35 -6.90
C CYS A 204 -37.85 -8.81 -5.58
N ASN A 205 -37.62 -10.07 -5.19
CA ASN A 205 -38.07 -10.58 -3.90
C ASN A 205 -36.99 -10.32 -2.85
N ALA A 206 -37.23 -9.35 -1.98
CA ALA A 206 -36.42 -9.12 -0.79
C ALA A 206 -36.92 -10.02 0.35
N ALA A 207 -36.05 -10.88 0.88
CA ALA A 207 -36.32 -11.64 2.09
C ALA A 207 -35.69 -10.91 3.28
N THR A 208 -36.48 -10.68 4.33
CA THR A 208 -35.98 -10.12 5.60
C THR A 208 -35.29 -11.21 6.41
N SER A 209 -34.00 -11.04 6.72
CA SER A 209 -33.33 -11.86 7.73
C SER A 209 -33.45 -11.21 9.11
N PRO A 210 -33.62 -12.00 10.19
CA PRO A 210 -33.65 -11.46 11.54
C PRO A 210 -32.31 -10.83 11.88
N PHE A 211 -32.35 -9.56 12.29
CA PHE A 211 -31.23 -8.84 12.85
C PHE A 211 -31.15 -9.21 14.34
N PHE A 212 -30.10 -9.91 14.75
CA PHE A 212 -29.82 -10.14 16.16
C PHE A 212 -28.86 -9.05 16.63
N GLY A 213 -29.40 -8.10 17.40
CA GLY A 213 -28.64 -7.10 18.14
C GLY A 213 -28.21 -7.61 19.50
#